data_AF-A0A917LVR7-F1
#
_entry.id   AF-A0A917LVR7-F1
#
_cell.length_a   1.000
_cell.length_b   1.000
_cell.length_c   1.000
_cell.angle_alpha   90.00
_cell.angle_beta   90.00
_cell.angle_gamma   90.00
#
_symmetry.space_group_name_H-M   'P 1'
#
loop_
_entity.id
_entity.type
_entity.pdbx_description
1 polymer ?
#
loop_
_entity_poly.entity_id
_entity_poly.type
_entity_poly.pdbx_seq_one_letter_code
_entity_poly.pdbx_strand_id
1 'polypeptide(L)'
;MSQSAGQNPETVEGPTQEEFVAWVQEFLSRLESVDRSSNRHWCPQWWAHTEAVDRLATLHAQWLVAMEENSMSSWWVDHFDRHAAVLFSPHGPFGDCGTAHVAKGARRTLTTQRPPAEWSW
;
A
#
# COMPACT_ATOMS: atom_id res chain seq x y z
N MET A 1 31.58 31.82 27.90
CA MET A 1 31.57 30.35 27.81
C MET A 1 30.19 29.95 27.35
N SER A 2 30.15 29.37 26.15
CA SER A 2 28.96 28.81 25.51
C SER A 2 28.31 27.74 26.39
N GLN A 3 26.99 27.60 26.27
CA GLN A 3 26.37 26.27 26.25
C GLN A 3 25.04 26.40 25.51
N SER A 4 25.06 25.85 24.30
CA SER A 4 23.92 25.72 23.38
C SER A 4 22.84 24.88 24.04
N ALA A 5 21.61 25.38 24.05
CA ALA A 5 20.43 24.57 24.29
C ALA A 5 20.34 23.53 23.17
N GLY A 6 20.45 22.25 23.54
CA GLY A 6 20.27 21.13 22.62
C GLY A 6 18.86 21.19 22.04
N GLN A 7 18.78 21.38 20.73
CA GLN A 7 17.57 21.14 19.96
C GLN A 7 17.26 19.65 20.06
N ASN A 8 16.12 19.32 20.68
CA ASN A 8 15.55 17.99 20.64
C ASN A 8 15.20 17.72 19.16
N PRO A 9 15.68 16.65 18.52
CA PRO A 9 15.29 16.37 17.15
C PRO A 9 13.79 16.09 17.17
N GLU A 10 12.99 16.94 16.53
CA GLU A 10 11.60 16.62 16.24
C GLU A 10 11.61 15.28 15.51
N THR A 11 11.19 14.20 16.20
CA THR A 11 10.86 12.95 15.55
C THR A 11 9.74 13.28 14.59
N VAL A 12 10.06 13.31 13.29
CA VAL A 12 9.04 13.31 12.24
C VAL A 12 8.32 11.97 12.39
N GLU A 13 7.24 11.95 13.16
CA GLU A 13 6.44 10.76 13.34
C GLU A 13 5.83 10.41 11.98
N GLY A 14 6.20 9.23 11.48
CA GLY A 14 5.57 8.67 10.28
C GLY A 14 4.09 8.35 10.53
N PRO A 15 3.33 8.04 9.47
CA PRO A 15 1.92 7.71 9.60
C PRO A 15 1.72 6.53 10.54
N THR A 16 0.70 6.61 11.37
CA THR A 16 0.28 5.53 12.26
C THR A 16 -0.15 4.30 11.46
N GLN A 17 -0.18 3.14 12.13
CA GLN A 17 -0.67 1.91 11.51
C GLN A 17 -2.11 2.03 11.02
N GLU A 18 -2.98 2.73 11.76
CA GLU A 18 -4.38 2.92 11.37
C GLU A 18 -4.49 3.79 10.11
N GLU A 19 -3.73 4.88 10.04
CA GLU A 19 -3.66 5.74 8.85
C GLU A 19 -3.12 4.97 7.63
N PHE A 20 -2.08 4.15 7.81
CA PHE A 20 -1.54 3.32 6.74
C PHE A 20 -2.59 2.31 6.23
N VAL A 21 -3.26 1.60 7.14
CA VAL A 21 -4.30 0.62 6.76
C VAL A 21 -5.46 1.32 6.06
N ALA A 22 -5.92 2.46 6.57
CA ALA A 22 -6.98 3.25 5.95
C ALA A 22 -6.59 3.69 4.54
N TRP A 23 -5.35 4.21 4.38
CA TRP A 23 -4.82 4.59 3.08
C TRP A 23 -4.81 3.42 2.09
N VAL A 24 -4.35 2.23 2.49
CA VAL A 24 -4.35 1.05 1.60
C VAL A 24 -5.77 0.71 1.16
N GLN A 25 -6.74 0.69 2.07
CA GLN A 25 -8.14 0.34 1.76
C GLN A 25 -8.76 1.34 0.77
N GLU A 26 -8.61 2.63 1.05
CA GLU A 26 -9.13 3.69 0.19
C GLU A 26 -8.43 3.72 -1.16
N PHE A 27 -7.10 3.59 -1.19
CA PHE A 27 -6.32 3.62 -2.41
C PHE A 27 -6.71 2.48 -3.35
N LEU A 28 -6.77 1.25 -2.85
CA LEU A 28 -7.13 0.09 -3.66
C LEU A 28 -8.58 0.16 -4.16
N SER A 29 -9.50 0.75 -3.40
CA SER A 29 -10.89 0.94 -3.84
C SER A 29 -11.01 1.84 -5.08
N ARG A 30 -10.01 2.71 -5.33
CA ARG A 30 -9.95 3.61 -6.48
C ARG A 30 -9.28 2.99 -7.71
N LEU A 31 -8.61 1.83 -7.57
CA LEU A 31 -7.89 1.19 -8.68
C LEU A 31 -8.83 0.38 -9.57
N GLU A 32 -9.19 0.94 -10.73
CA GLU A 32 -10.08 0.28 -11.70
C GLU A 32 -9.37 -0.80 -12.54
N SER A 33 -8.05 -0.70 -12.71
CA SER A 33 -7.29 -1.52 -13.66
C SER A 33 -7.01 -2.94 -13.17
N VAL A 34 -7.03 -3.17 -11.85
CA VAL A 34 -6.69 -4.48 -11.27
C VAL A 34 -7.80 -5.51 -11.47
N ASP A 35 -9.07 -5.08 -11.59
CA ASP A 35 -10.23 -5.95 -11.86
C ASP A 35 -10.16 -6.61 -13.26
N ARG A 36 -9.67 -5.86 -14.25
CA ARG A 36 -9.93 -6.13 -15.67
C ARG A 36 -8.94 -7.10 -16.33
N SER A 37 -7.82 -7.43 -15.70
CA SER A 37 -6.80 -8.31 -16.28
C SER A 37 -6.80 -9.70 -15.64
N SER A 38 -6.88 -10.74 -16.47
CA SER A 38 -6.94 -12.15 -16.03
C SER A 38 -5.68 -12.68 -15.34
N ASN A 39 -4.57 -11.93 -15.37
CA ASN A 39 -3.28 -12.30 -14.79
C ASN A 39 -2.81 -11.31 -13.71
N ARG A 40 -3.75 -10.66 -13.00
CA ARG A 40 -3.41 -9.88 -11.80
C ARG A 40 -3.95 -10.56 -10.54
N HIS A 41 -3.10 -10.67 -9.53
CA HIS A 41 -3.40 -11.32 -8.27
C HIS A 41 -3.46 -10.32 -7.14
N TRP A 42 -4.44 -10.48 -6.25
CA TRP A 42 -4.59 -9.68 -5.04
C TRP A 42 -5.11 -10.57 -3.92
N CYS A 43 -4.45 -10.49 -2.76
CA CYS A 43 -4.92 -11.13 -1.54
C CYS A 43 -5.62 -10.09 -0.65
N PRO A 44 -6.91 -10.27 -0.30
CA PRO A 44 -7.59 -9.38 0.64
C PRO A 44 -6.92 -9.28 2.00
N GLN A 45 -6.16 -10.32 2.38
CA GLN A 45 -5.30 -10.36 3.57
C GLN A 45 -3.86 -9.93 3.22
N TRP A 46 -3.70 -8.82 2.49
CA TRP A 46 -2.41 -8.32 2.02
C TRP A 46 -1.37 -8.14 3.15
N TRP A 47 -1.83 -7.84 4.36
CA TRP A 47 -1.02 -7.71 5.57
C TRP A 47 -0.32 -9.02 5.99
N ALA A 48 -0.76 -10.18 5.50
CA ALA A 48 -0.13 -11.46 5.74
C ALA A 48 1.13 -11.69 4.89
N HIS A 49 1.43 -10.77 3.98
CA HIS A 49 2.54 -10.86 3.02
C HIS A 49 3.56 -9.75 3.29
N THR A 50 4.68 -10.07 3.95
CA THR A 50 5.71 -9.09 4.35
C THR A 50 6.17 -8.22 3.17
N GLU A 51 6.50 -8.83 2.02
CA GLU A 51 6.90 -8.06 0.83
C GLU A 51 5.79 -7.11 0.34
N ALA A 52 4.52 -7.51 0.43
CA ALA A 52 3.43 -6.63 0.03
C ALA A 52 3.30 -5.44 0.99
N VAL A 53 3.45 -5.68 2.30
CA VAL A 53 3.44 -4.64 3.34
C VAL A 53 4.57 -3.64 3.10
N ASP A 54 5.80 -4.10 2.90
CA ASP A 54 6.98 -3.24 2.65
C ASP A 54 6.78 -2.34 1.41
N ARG A 55 6.26 -2.93 0.33
CA ARG A 55 5.98 -2.21 -0.92
C ARG A 55 4.88 -1.18 -0.74
N LEU A 56 3.79 -1.53 -0.05
CA LEU A 56 2.67 -0.61 0.20
C LEU A 56 3.08 0.52 1.15
N ALA A 57 3.86 0.22 2.19
CA ALA A 57 4.38 1.22 3.13
C ALA A 57 5.31 2.22 2.41
N THR A 58 6.20 1.73 1.56
CA THR A 58 7.07 2.59 0.74
C THR A 58 6.26 3.47 -0.23
N LEU A 59 5.23 2.89 -0.86
CA LEU A 59 4.32 3.65 -1.73
C LEU A 59 3.57 4.74 -0.97
N HIS A 60 3.10 4.45 0.25
CA HIS A 60 2.41 5.42 1.10
C HIS A 60 3.33 6.58 1.50
N ALA A 61 4.57 6.28 1.91
CA ALA A 61 5.54 7.30 2.26
C ALA A 61 5.82 8.25 1.08
N GLN A 62 6.05 7.71 -0.13
CA GLN A 62 6.26 8.55 -1.32
C GLN A 62 4.98 9.27 -1.77
N TRP A 63 3.81 8.72 -1.47
CA TRP A 63 2.53 9.37 -1.77
C TRP A 63 2.35 10.64 -0.93
N LEU A 64 2.70 10.57 0.36
CA LEU A 64 2.67 11.74 1.25
C LEU A 64 3.61 12.85 0.75
N VAL A 65 4.85 12.50 0.37
CA VAL A 65 5.80 13.44 -0.25
C VAL A 65 5.20 14.06 -1.52
N ALA A 66 4.61 13.23 -2.39
CA ALA A 66 4.05 13.71 -3.64
C ALA A 66 2.82 14.61 -3.47
N MET A 67 2.06 14.42 -2.39
CA MET A 67 0.98 15.33 -2.01
C MET A 67 1.51 16.69 -1.57
N GLU A 68 2.56 16.73 -0.77
CA GLU A 68 3.18 17.96 -0.28
C GLU A 68 3.83 18.77 -1.43
N GLU A 69 4.51 18.07 -2.33
CA GLU A 69 5.23 18.68 -3.46
C GLU A 69 4.37 18.89 -4.71
N ASN A 70 3.09 18.51 -4.68
CA ASN A 70 2.18 18.51 -5.84
C ASN A 70 2.77 17.74 -7.05
N SER A 71 3.47 16.64 -6.80
CA SER A 71 4.20 15.82 -7.78
C SER A 71 3.52 14.46 -8.05
N MET A 72 2.21 14.36 -7.79
CA MET A 72 1.41 13.13 -7.91
C MET A 72 1.52 12.43 -9.27
N SER A 73 1.67 13.16 -10.37
CA SER A 73 1.86 12.55 -11.69
C SER A 73 3.12 11.70 -11.76
N SER A 74 4.23 12.21 -11.19
CA SER A 74 5.48 11.47 -11.11
C SER A 74 5.35 10.29 -10.14
N TRP A 75 4.65 10.46 -9.02
CA TRP A 75 4.40 9.35 -8.10
C TRP A 75 3.72 8.14 -8.76
N TRP A 76 2.71 8.38 -9.60
CA TRP A 76 2.04 7.31 -10.34
C TRP A 76 3.02 6.54 -11.25
N VAL A 77 3.77 7.26 -12.07
CA VAL A 77 4.65 6.68 -13.09
C VAL A 77 5.91 6.06 -12.47
N ASP A 78 6.52 6.76 -11.53
CA ASP A 78 7.82 6.40 -10.99
C ASP A 78 7.77 5.44 -9.81
N HIS A 79 6.72 5.51 -9.00
CA HIS A 79 6.59 4.66 -7.82
C HIS A 79 5.49 3.62 -8.02
N PHE A 80 4.24 4.06 -8.19
CA PHE A 80 3.12 3.12 -8.21
C PHE A 80 3.23 2.09 -9.33
N ASP A 81 3.39 2.49 -10.59
CA ASP A 81 3.36 1.56 -11.72
C ASP A 81 4.44 0.48 -11.62
N ARG A 82 5.63 0.83 -11.11
CA ARG A 82 6.74 -0.11 -10.90
C ARG A 82 6.43 -1.12 -9.80
N HIS A 83 5.90 -0.66 -8.67
CA HIS A 83 5.50 -1.56 -7.59
C HIS A 83 4.28 -2.41 -7.98
N ALA A 84 3.30 -1.82 -8.68
CA ALA A 84 2.09 -2.49 -9.16
C ALA A 84 2.39 -3.61 -10.15
N ALA A 85 3.42 -3.46 -10.99
CA ALA A 85 3.88 -4.51 -11.89
C ALA A 85 4.33 -5.76 -11.13
N VAL A 86 4.93 -5.60 -9.95
CA VAL A 86 5.38 -6.72 -9.09
C VAL A 86 4.26 -7.21 -8.18
N LEU A 87 3.61 -6.31 -7.43
CA LEU A 87 2.56 -6.62 -6.47
C LEU A 87 1.47 -7.49 -7.09
N PHE A 88 1.00 -7.10 -8.28
CA PHE A 88 -0.09 -7.80 -8.94
C PHE A 88 0.38 -8.90 -9.89
N SER A 89 1.67 -9.18 -9.99
CA SER A 89 2.20 -10.25 -10.86
C SER A 89 1.70 -11.63 -10.39
N PRO A 90 1.43 -12.59 -11.30
CA PRO A 90 1.23 -13.99 -10.95
C PRO A 90 2.40 -14.65 -10.22
N HIS A 91 3.61 -14.07 -10.36
CA HIS A 91 4.80 -14.48 -9.64
C HIS A 91 5.18 -13.49 -8.52
N GLY A 92 4.28 -12.56 -8.20
CA GLY A 92 4.45 -11.58 -7.14
C GLY A 92 4.08 -12.13 -5.76
N PRO A 93 4.04 -11.28 -4.72
CA PRO A 93 3.78 -11.70 -3.34
C PRO A 93 2.43 -12.39 -3.12
N PHE A 94 1.48 -12.23 -4.04
CA PHE A 94 0.16 -12.86 -4.01
C PHE A 94 0.01 -14.06 -4.96
N GLY A 95 1.10 -14.47 -5.64
CA GLY A 95 1.07 -15.50 -6.68
C GLY A 95 0.47 -16.83 -6.20
N ASP A 96 0.87 -17.28 -5.01
CA ASP A 96 0.39 -18.53 -4.42
C ASP A 96 -1.02 -18.44 -3.81
N CYS A 97 -1.55 -17.23 -3.61
CA CYS A 97 -2.89 -17.01 -3.08
C CYS A 97 -4.00 -17.06 -4.16
N GLY A 98 -3.65 -17.00 -5.45
CA GLY A 98 -4.64 -16.84 -6.51
C GLY A 98 -5.48 -15.56 -6.36
N THR A 99 -6.64 -15.47 -7.04
CA THR A 99 -7.65 -14.40 -6.89
C THR A 99 -8.73 -14.75 -5.84
N ALA A 100 -8.39 -15.39 -4.72
CA ALA A 100 -9.30 -16.26 -3.96
C ALA A 100 -10.73 -15.72 -3.64
N HIS A 101 -11.70 -16.62 -3.91
CA HIS A 101 -13.15 -16.72 -3.62
C HIS A 101 -14.08 -15.49 -3.74
N VAL A 102 -14.81 -15.40 -4.86
CA VAL A 102 -16.02 -14.56 -5.01
C VAL A 102 -17.14 -15.42 -5.63
N ALA A 103 -18.34 -15.40 -5.04
CA ALA A 103 -19.54 -15.93 -5.71
C ALA A 103 -19.76 -15.15 -7.02
N LYS A 104 -20.00 -15.88 -8.12
CA LYS A 104 -20.06 -15.37 -9.49
C LYS A 104 -21.04 -14.17 -9.60
N GLY A 105 -20.55 -12.96 -9.93
CA GLY A 105 -21.40 -11.85 -10.39
C GLY A 105 -21.25 -10.48 -9.70
N ALA A 106 -20.43 -10.33 -8.65
CA ALA A 106 -20.16 -9.02 -8.05
C ALA A 106 -18.99 -8.31 -8.75
N ARG A 107 -19.11 -7.00 -8.97
CA ARG A 107 -18.05 -6.10 -9.48
C ARG A 107 -16.74 -6.35 -8.70
N ARG A 108 -15.58 -6.56 -9.35
CA ARG A 108 -14.35 -6.88 -8.60
C ARG A 108 -13.62 -5.61 -8.19
N THR A 109 -14.19 -4.89 -7.23
CA THR A 109 -13.36 -4.03 -6.38
C THR A 109 -12.42 -4.93 -5.60
N LEU A 110 -11.12 -4.62 -5.57
CA LEU A 110 -10.17 -5.39 -4.75
C LEU A 110 -10.63 -5.34 -3.29
N THR A 111 -11.11 -6.46 -2.79
CA THR A 111 -11.61 -6.55 -1.43
C THR A 111 -10.41 -6.50 -0.49
N THR A 112 -10.52 -5.77 0.61
CA THR A 112 -9.51 -5.71 1.67
C THR A 112 -10.12 -6.21 2.97
N GLN A 113 -9.33 -6.90 3.78
CA GLN A 113 -9.69 -7.27 5.14
C GLN A 113 -8.83 -6.44 6.10
N ARG A 114 -9.46 -5.92 7.17
CA ARG A 114 -8.72 -5.23 8.24
C ARG A 114 -7.83 -6.26 8.96
N PRO A 115 -6.55 -5.94 9.25
CA PRO A 115 -5.71 -6.81 10.06
C PRO A 115 -6.29 -7.01 11.46
N PRO A 116 -5.93 -8.11 12.15
CA PRO A 116 -6.25 -8.31 13.57
C PRO A 116 -5.72 -7.18 14.45
N ALA A 117 -6.33 -6.96 15.62
CA ALA A 117 -5.99 -5.86 16.51
C ALA A 117 -4.55 -5.94 17.07
N GLU A 118 -4.02 -7.15 17.16
CA GLU A 118 -2.69 -7.48 17.67
C GLU A 118 -1.57 -7.49 16.61
N TRP A 119 -1.88 -7.21 15.34
CA TRP A 119 -0.89 -7.23 14.26
C TRP A 119 0.02 -5.99 14.31
N SER A 120 1.33 -6.17 14.12
CA SER A 120 2.33 -5.09 13.96
C SER A 120 3.26 -5.42 12.79
N TRP A 121 3.78 -4.40 12.10
CA TRP A 121 4.69 -4.53 10.97
C TRP A 121 5.97 -3.75 11.19
#